data_AF-A0A4Y8ZLI0-F1
#
_entry.id   AF-A0A4Y8ZLI0-F1
#
_cell.length_a   1.000
_cell.length_b   1.000
_cell.length_c   1.000
_cell.angle_alpha   90.00
_cell.angle_beta   90.00
_cell.angle_gamma   90.00
#
_symmetry.space_group_name_H-M   'P 1'
#
loop_
_entity.id
_entity.type
_entity.pdbx_description
1 polymer ?
#
loop_
_entity_poly.entity_id
_entity_poly.type
_entity_poly.pdbx_seq_one_letter_code
_entity_poly.pdbx_strand_id
1 'polypeptide(L)'
;MKFMLKAAVGASLLALAACGGQGDDSLGDNVADNADAVADNMEAAADNMSNETAADALEENAEAIRENGQEQEEAIDDADVKANQQ
;
A
#
# COMPACT_ATOMS: atom_id res chain seq x y z
N MET A 1 10.85 17.55 19.94
CA MET A 1 9.60 17.16 19.28
C MET A 1 9.94 16.24 18.11
N LYS A 2 9.19 15.14 18.02
CA LYS A 2 9.49 13.90 17.28
C LYS A 2 9.00 14.02 15.84
N PHE A 3 9.87 14.20 14.84
CA PHE A 3 9.49 14.11 13.42
C PHE A 3 10.69 13.79 12.53
N MET A 4 11.34 12.63 12.71
CA MET A 4 12.38 12.18 11.76
C MET A 4 12.48 10.64 11.76
N LEU A 5 11.36 9.91 11.67
CA LEU A 5 11.40 8.45 11.54
C LEU A 5 10.22 7.93 10.69
N LYS A 6 9.96 8.56 9.54
CA LYS A 6 8.88 8.19 8.61
C LYS A 6 9.40 7.78 7.21
N ALA A 7 10.65 7.32 7.07
CA ALA A 7 11.24 7.14 5.73
C ALA A 7 12.11 5.89 5.57
N ALA A 8 11.73 4.76 6.15
CA ALA A 8 12.53 3.53 5.99
C ALA A 8 11.71 2.23 5.91
N VAL A 9 10.46 2.29 5.44
CA VAL A 9 9.65 1.10 5.12
C VAL A 9 9.18 1.24 3.69
N GLY A 10 10.05 0.95 2.73
CA GLY A 10 9.71 1.19 1.31
C GLY A 10 10.61 0.48 0.30
N ALA A 11 11.33 -0.57 0.69
CA ALA A 11 12.25 -1.27 -0.22
C ALA A 11 12.07 -2.80 -0.26
N SER A 12 11.21 -3.38 0.58
CA SER A 12 11.01 -4.84 0.64
C SER A 12 9.85 -5.36 -0.21
N LEU A 13 8.95 -4.49 -0.68
CA LEU A 13 7.79 -4.88 -1.49
C LEU A 13 8.14 -5.20 -2.95
N LEU A 14 9.26 -4.66 -3.45
CA LEU A 14 9.73 -4.92 -4.82
C LEU A 14 10.18 -6.38 -5.04
N ALA A 15 10.51 -7.11 -3.97
CA ALA A 15 10.86 -8.52 -4.06
C ALA A 15 9.65 -9.43 -4.29
N LEU A 16 8.43 -8.97 -4.00
CA LEU A 16 7.19 -9.74 -4.24
C LEU A 16 6.72 -9.64 -5.69
N ALA A 17 6.98 -8.49 -6.35
CA ALA A 17 6.71 -8.29 -7.78
C ALA A 17 7.58 -9.18 -8.70
N ALA A 18 8.66 -9.77 -8.19
CA ALA A 18 9.52 -10.67 -8.98
C ALA A 18 9.07 -12.14 -8.95
N CYS A 19 8.01 -12.51 -8.21
CA CYS A 19 7.53 -13.89 -8.09
C CYS A 19 6.15 -14.14 -8.75
N GLY A 20 5.47 -13.12 -9.26
CA GLY A 20 4.16 -13.25 -9.93
C GLY A 20 4.04 -12.21 -11.03
N GLY A 21 4.22 -12.64 -12.28
CA GLY A 21 4.53 -11.76 -13.40
C GLY A 21 3.38 -10.99 -14.04
N GLN A 22 3.81 -10.07 -14.92
CA GLN A 22 3.19 -9.64 -16.18
C GLN A 22 2.29 -8.39 -16.15
N GLY A 23 2.88 -7.26 -16.62
CA GLY A 23 2.17 -6.26 -17.42
C GLY A 23 2.22 -4.82 -16.88
N ASP A 24 2.83 -3.92 -17.66
CA ASP A 24 2.87 -2.46 -17.47
C ASP A 24 1.51 -1.86 -17.02
N ASP A 25 0.39 -2.26 -17.65
CA ASP A 25 -0.96 -1.75 -17.35
C ASP A 25 -1.57 -2.25 -16.03
N SER A 26 -0.94 -3.21 -15.37
CA SER A 26 -1.45 -3.80 -14.13
C SER A 26 -0.69 -3.33 -12.90
N LEU A 27 0.35 -2.50 -13.04
CA LEU A 27 1.16 -2.05 -11.92
C LEU A 27 0.37 -1.18 -10.94
N GLY A 28 -0.49 -0.27 -11.45
CA GLY A 28 -1.37 0.57 -10.61
C GLY A 28 -2.41 -0.26 -9.86
N ASP A 29 -3.24 -0.99 -10.59
CA ASP A 29 -4.24 -1.92 -10.04
C ASP A 29 -3.62 -2.91 -9.06
N ASN A 30 -2.47 -3.52 -9.38
CA ASN A 30 -1.79 -4.44 -8.47
C ASN A 30 -1.25 -3.74 -7.22
N VAL A 31 -0.92 -2.45 -7.26
CA VAL A 31 -0.45 -1.70 -6.08
C VAL A 31 -1.60 -1.39 -5.15
N ALA A 32 -2.73 -0.90 -5.67
CA ALA A 32 -3.94 -0.69 -4.89
C ALA A 32 -4.49 -2.00 -4.33
N ASP A 33 -4.62 -3.05 -5.15
CA ASP A 33 -5.10 -4.37 -4.72
C ASP A 33 -4.18 -5.00 -3.66
N ASN A 34 -2.86 -4.85 -3.78
CA ASN A 34 -1.94 -5.32 -2.74
C ASN A 34 -2.05 -4.50 -1.46
N ALA A 35 -2.22 -3.18 -1.57
CA ALA A 35 -2.40 -2.31 -0.41
C ALA A 35 -3.69 -2.66 0.33
N ASP A 36 -4.79 -2.87 -0.39
CA ASP A 36 -6.06 -3.36 0.14
C ASP A 36 -5.90 -4.73 0.80
N ALA A 37 -5.27 -5.69 0.14
CA ALA A 37 -5.04 -7.01 0.72
C ALA A 37 -4.19 -6.98 2.01
N VAL A 38 -3.20 -6.09 2.08
CA VAL A 38 -2.41 -5.89 3.30
C VAL A 38 -3.24 -5.23 4.40
N ALA A 39 -4.00 -4.18 4.05
CA ALA A 39 -4.88 -3.47 4.97
C ALA A 39 -5.94 -4.41 5.57
N ASP A 40 -6.58 -5.24 4.74
CA ASP A 40 -7.58 -6.24 5.17
C ASP A 40 -6.97 -7.28 6.12
N ASN A 41 -5.73 -7.71 5.88
CA ASN A 41 -5.04 -8.61 6.81
C ASN A 41 -4.72 -7.93 8.15
N MET A 42 -4.46 -6.62 8.15
CA MET A 42 -4.20 -5.84 9.36
C MET A 42 -5.49 -5.59 10.15
N GLU A 43 -6.60 -5.27 9.50
CA GLU A 43 -7.94 -5.20 10.11
C GLU A 43 -8.35 -6.57 10.68
N ALA A 44 -8.19 -7.65 9.92
CA ALA A 44 -8.49 -8.99 10.42
C ALA A 44 -7.61 -9.39 11.62
N ALA A 45 -6.35 -8.93 11.65
CA ALA A 45 -5.50 -9.11 12.81
C ALA A 45 -5.99 -8.28 14.00
N ALA A 46 -6.37 -7.02 13.79
CA ALA A 46 -6.93 -6.11 14.79
C ALA A 46 -8.20 -6.67 15.44
N ASP A 47 -9.12 -7.21 14.63
CA ASP A 47 -10.36 -7.87 15.08
C ASP A 47 -10.11 -9.05 16.04
N ASN A 48 -8.97 -9.73 15.90
CA ASN A 48 -8.59 -10.84 16.75
C ASN A 48 -7.81 -10.39 18.01
N MET A 49 -7.50 -9.10 18.16
CA MET A 49 -6.78 -8.57 19.32
C MET A 49 -7.73 -8.25 20.47
N SER A 50 -7.34 -8.67 21.68
CA SER A 50 -8.07 -8.30 22.92
C SER A 50 -7.68 -6.93 23.48
N ASN A 51 -6.76 -6.21 22.82
CA ASN A 51 -6.28 -4.91 23.24
C ASN A 51 -6.71 -3.85 22.23
N GLU A 52 -7.74 -3.08 22.57
CA GLU A 52 -8.33 -2.08 21.70
C GLU A 52 -7.32 -1.02 21.24
N THR A 53 -6.45 -0.51 22.12
CA THR A 53 -5.45 0.50 21.71
C THR A 53 -4.47 -0.02 20.66
N ALA A 54 -4.18 -1.33 20.68
CA ALA A 54 -3.31 -1.93 19.67
C ALA A 54 -4.08 -2.30 18.39
N ALA A 55 -5.37 -2.62 18.49
CA ALA A 55 -6.28 -2.80 17.36
C ALA A 55 -6.46 -1.48 16.60
N ASP A 56 -6.80 -0.39 17.31
CA ASP A 56 -6.94 0.97 16.74
C ASP A 56 -5.66 1.39 15.99
N ALA A 57 -4.49 1.11 16.58
CA ALA A 57 -3.23 1.41 15.93
C ALA A 57 -3.02 0.57 14.66
N LEU A 58 -3.46 -0.70 14.63
CA LEU A 58 -3.38 -1.52 13.42
C LEU A 58 -4.33 -1.01 12.33
N GLU A 59 -5.55 -0.65 12.70
CA GLU A 59 -6.56 -0.07 11.80
C GLU A 59 -6.06 1.26 11.21
N GLU A 60 -5.51 2.17 12.01
CA GLU A 60 -4.90 3.42 11.51
C GLU A 60 -3.75 3.14 10.51
N ASN A 61 -2.95 2.10 10.74
CA ASN A 61 -1.90 1.72 9.80
C ASN A 61 -2.47 1.07 8.53
N ALA A 62 -3.56 0.31 8.64
CA ALA A 62 -4.26 -0.30 7.51
C ALA A 62 -4.84 0.80 6.60
N GLU A 63 -5.52 1.79 7.17
CA GLU A 63 -6.03 2.97 6.43
C GLU A 63 -4.90 3.72 5.72
N ALA A 64 -3.79 3.97 6.40
CA ALA A 64 -2.64 4.66 5.81
C ALA A 64 -2.02 3.88 4.64
N ILE A 65 -1.99 2.55 4.71
CA ILE A 65 -1.51 1.70 3.60
C ILE A 65 -2.48 1.78 2.42
N ARG A 66 -3.79 1.71 2.69
CA ARG A 66 -4.86 1.82 1.70
C ARG A 66 -4.77 3.14 0.92
N GLU A 67 -4.68 4.25 1.65
CA GLU A 67 -4.54 5.60 1.09
C GLU A 67 -3.26 5.72 0.25
N ASN A 68 -2.13 5.20 0.74
CA ASN A 68 -0.87 5.26 0.00
C ASN A 68 -0.84 4.36 -1.25
N GLY A 69 -1.62 3.28 -1.27
CA GLY A 69 -1.82 2.44 -2.44
C GLY A 69 -2.59 3.17 -3.54
N GLN A 70 -3.69 3.83 -3.17
CA GLN A 70 -4.50 4.65 -4.09
C GLN A 70 -3.72 5.85 -4.63
N GLU A 71 -2.96 6.56 -3.79
CA GLU A 71 -2.09 7.65 -4.27
C GLU A 71 -1.04 7.18 -5.28
N GLN A 72 -0.52 5.96 -5.11
CA GLN A 72 0.44 5.37 -6.04
C GLN A 72 -0.21 4.93 -7.35
N GLU A 73 -1.40 4.34 -7.29
CA GLU A 73 -2.23 4.03 -8.46
C GLU A 73 -2.50 5.30 -9.28
N GLU A 74 -3.01 6.37 -8.65
CA GLU A 74 -3.28 7.65 -9.31
C GLU A 74 -2.02 8.25 -9.95
N ALA A 75 -0.86 8.14 -9.27
CA ALA A 75 0.41 8.63 -9.81
C ALA A 75 0.91 7.81 -11.02
N ILE A 76 0.65 6.50 -11.03
CA ILE A 76 0.96 5.61 -12.16
C ILE A 76 0.04 5.94 -13.34
N ASP A 77 -1.26 6.06 -13.11
CA ASP A 77 -2.25 6.44 -14.13
C ASP A 77 -1.93 7.79 -14.78
N ASP A 78 -1.61 8.81 -13.97
CA ASP A 78 -1.22 10.13 -14.48
C ASP A 78 0.10 10.10 -15.26
N ALA A 79 1.04 9.23 -14.87
CA ALA A 79 2.29 9.02 -15.61
C ALA A 79 2.03 8.34 -16.97
N ASP A 80 1.14 7.35 -17.03
CA ASP A 80 0.78 6.64 -18.26
C ASP A 80 0.02 7.52 -19.26
N VAL A 81 -0.88 8.38 -18.76
CA VAL A 81 -1.57 9.39 -19.60
C VAL A 81 -0.58 10.39 -20.21
N LYS A 82 0.50 10.72 -19.50
CA LYS A 82 1.57 11.62 -20.00
C LYS A 82 2.54 10.92 -20.94
N ALA A 83 2.80 9.63 -20.75
CA ALA A 83 3.65 8.82 -21.63
C ALA A 83 2.99 8.60 -23.01
N ASN A 84 1.68 8.42 -23.06
CA ASN A 84 0.93 8.20 -24.32
C ASN A 84 0.69 9.47 -25.17
N GLN A 85 1.17 10.64 -24.74
CA GLN A 85 1.02 11.93 -25.46
C GLN A 85 2.32 12.46 -26.11
N GLN A 86 3.37 11.64 -26.23
CA GLN A 86 4.64 12.01 -26.89
C GLN A 86 4.88 11.29 -28.22
#